data_AF-A0A7S2EL21-F1
#
_entry.id   AF-A0A7S2EL21-F1
#
_cell.length_a   1.000
_cell.length_b   1.000
_cell.length_c   1.000
_cell.angle_alpha   90.00
_cell.angle_beta   90.00
_cell.angle_gamma   90.00
#
_symmetry.space_group_name_H-M   'P 1'
#
loop_
_entity.id
_entity.type
_entity.pdbx_description
1 polymer ?
#
loop_
_entity_poly.entity_id
_entity_poly.type
_entity_poly.pdbx_seq_one_letter_code
_entity_poly.pdbx_strand_id
1 'polypeptide(L)'
;CFNPIEEFLGQLLGGMSDDDLNLISAYGIDQIPMVYSLFVDWHDHDEYFGTFGEETQEILSAQDALEEFWSKPTAFDGGFRTDNILLVGMHGADMKDLGKLIPTLEVMYDLNGTNYTHTELATEIQAIIQTMPYEYDNPIFTFNAFAYPAGEEGDKIVMGDGIIEYLHYRNAGMEGPEFILGHEFGHHMQFEIDLPPLGGLPESLETRRYELMADALSAYFLAHEAGAHMRDHRILELQHAAFSVGDCNGMDPGHHGTPRQRGCAVAWGIGRAANATGADDVMHPADFGALFDQNLDKIMGLDESVCSHSFGSVPGGPRNTPGQTNSTTDTNDSTTKVSVTTVTTTTREETVTTTRTETVSD
;
A
#
# COMPACT_ATOMS: atom_id res chain seq x y z
N CYS A 1 3.57 -19.50 -6.67
CA CYS A 1 2.52 -18.56 -6.25
C CYS A 1 2.16 -17.74 -7.50
N PHE A 2 0.91 -17.34 -7.68
CA PHE A 2 0.53 -16.45 -8.78
C PHE A 2 0.78 -15.01 -8.31
N ASN A 3 1.47 -14.18 -9.09
CA ASN A 3 1.79 -12.79 -8.74
C ASN A 3 0.98 -11.84 -9.65
N PRO A 4 -0.17 -11.32 -9.17
CA PRO A 4 -1.01 -10.40 -9.93
C PRO A 4 -0.30 -9.13 -10.43
N ILE A 5 0.69 -8.65 -9.66
CA ILE A 5 1.45 -7.44 -9.96
C ILE A 5 2.36 -7.66 -11.17
N GLU A 6 3.03 -8.82 -11.26
CA GLU A 6 3.89 -9.16 -12.41
C GLU A 6 3.12 -9.17 -13.74
N GLU A 7 1.85 -9.55 -13.73
CA GLU A 7 1.00 -9.53 -14.92
C GLU A 7 0.72 -8.10 -15.40
N PHE A 8 0.36 -7.20 -14.48
CA PHE A 8 0.11 -5.79 -14.79
C PHE A 8 1.40 -5.09 -15.20
N LEU A 9 2.47 -5.25 -14.42
CA LEU A 9 3.78 -4.72 -14.77
C LEU A 9 4.26 -5.28 -16.09
N GLY A 10 4.05 -6.57 -16.40
CA GLY A 10 4.41 -7.13 -17.70
C GLY A 10 3.71 -6.44 -18.89
N GLN A 11 2.46 -6.02 -18.73
CA GLN A 11 1.73 -5.26 -19.75
C GLN A 11 2.18 -3.80 -19.82
N LEU A 12 2.35 -3.17 -18.66
CA LEU A 12 2.80 -1.78 -18.55
C LEU A 12 4.23 -1.60 -19.08
N LEU A 13 5.14 -2.45 -18.61
CA LEU A 13 6.55 -2.50 -19.01
C LEU A 13 6.73 -3.04 -20.43
N GLY A 14 5.76 -3.77 -20.99
CA GLY A 14 5.83 -4.27 -22.37
C GLY A 14 5.93 -3.16 -23.42
N GLY A 15 5.57 -1.92 -23.07
CA GLY A 15 5.79 -0.73 -23.88
C GLY A 15 7.12 -0.03 -23.67
N MET A 16 7.88 -0.39 -22.63
CA MET A 16 9.14 0.26 -22.23
C MET A 16 10.35 -0.54 -22.71
N SER A 17 11.40 0.16 -23.11
CA SER A 17 12.68 -0.47 -23.45
C SER A 17 13.52 -0.74 -22.19
N ASP A 18 14.49 -1.66 -22.28
CA ASP A 18 15.49 -1.86 -21.21
C ASP A 18 16.24 -0.55 -20.89
N ASP A 19 16.45 0.30 -21.89
CA ASP A 19 17.08 1.61 -21.72
C ASP A 19 16.19 2.54 -20.88
N ASP A 20 14.87 2.53 -21.08
CA ASP A 20 13.93 3.33 -20.26
C ASP A 20 13.97 2.89 -18.79
N LEU A 21 13.98 1.58 -18.52
CA LEU A 21 14.04 1.05 -17.15
C LEU A 21 15.37 1.37 -16.47
N ASN A 22 16.47 1.30 -17.23
CA ASN A 22 17.78 1.71 -16.73
C ASN A 22 17.81 3.21 -16.41
N LEU A 23 17.16 4.05 -17.21
CA LEU A 23 17.06 5.49 -16.95
C LEU A 23 16.19 5.79 -15.72
N ILE A 24 15.03 5.13 -15.57
CA ILE A 24 14.19 5.26 -14.37
C ILE A 24 15.02 4.95 -13.14
N SER A 25 15.69 3.79 -13.12
CA SER A 25 16.50 3.36 -11.97
C SER A 25 17.71 4.27 -11.73
N ALA A 26 18.41 4.71 -12.78
CA ALA A 26 19.60 5.54 -12.65
C ALA A 26 19.30 6.94 -12.10
N TYR A 27 18.15 7.52 -12.46
CA TYR A 27 17.71 8.84 -12.00
C TYR A 27 16.69 8.78 -10.86
N GLY A 28 16.35 7.58 -10.36
CA GLY A 28 15.33 7.39 -9.32
C GLY A 28 13.98 8.02 -9.68
N ILE A 29 13.58 8.00 -10.96
CA ILE A 29 12.42 8.75 -11.47
C ILE A 29 11.13 8.29 -10.78
N ASP A 30 11.02 6.98 -10.53
CA ASP A 30 9.90 6.35 -9.82
C ASP A 30 9.77 6.76 -8.34
N GLN A 31 10.82 7.35 -7.77
CA GLN A 31 10.82 7.82 -6.38
C GLN A 31 10.48 9.31 -6.26
N ILE A 32 10.50 10.06 -7.37
CA ILE A 32 10.29 11.52 -7.35
C ILE A 32 8.89 11.88 -6.83
N PRO A 33 7.78 11.29 -7.31
CA PRO A 33 6.45 11.61 -6.78
C PRO A 33 6.32 11.31 -5.28
N MET A 34 6.93 10.22 -4.82
CA MET A 34 6.95 9.84 -3.41
C MET A 34 7.67 10.91 -2.57
N VAL A 35 8.89 11.30 -2.97
CA VAL A 35 9.68 12.30 -2.23
C VAL A 35 8.96 13.65 -2.23
N TYR A 36 8.34 14.04 -3.35
CA TYR A 36 7.53 15.25 -3.42
C TYR A 36 6.40 15.22 -2.38
N SER A 37 5.55 14.17 -2.41
CA SER A 37 4.39 14.03 -1.52
C SER A 37 4.77 13.97 -0.04
N LEU A 38 5.91 13.36 0.28
CA LEU A 38 6.38 13.22 1.65
C LEU A 38 7.05 14.47 2.20
N PHE A 39 8.00 15.04 1.46
CA PHE A 39 8.96 16.00 2.02
C PHE A 39 8.80 17.41 1.49
N VAL A 40 8.09 17.59 0.37
CA VAL A 40 7.92 18.90 -0.27
C VAL A 40 6.49 19.40 -0.13
N ASP A 41 5.51 18.55 -0.42
CA ASP A 41 4.11 18.92 -0.32
C ASP A 41 3.59 18.74 1.11
N TRP A 42 3.17 19.84 1.73
CA TRP A 42 2.59 19.88 3.07
C TRP A 42 1.25 20.60 3.07
N HIS A 43 0.62 20.72 1.89
CA HIS A 43 -0.69 21.33 1.74
C HIS A 43 -1.78 20.28 1.91
N ASP A 44 -2.95 20.73 2.38
CA ASP A 44 -4.15 19.92 2.65
C ASP A 44 -5.34 20.31 1.75
N HIS A 45 -5.08 21.08 0.69
CA HIS A 45 -6.11 21.64 -0.17
C HIS A 45 -5.88 21.29 -1.63
N ASP A 46 -6.99 21.10 -2.34
CA ASP A 46 -7.05 20.75 -3.76
C ASP A 46 -6.45 19.37 -4.13
N GLU A 47 -6.38 18.46 -3.15
CA GLU A 47 -6.04 17.04 -3.35
C GLU A 47 -7.04 16.32 -4.27
N TYR A 48 -6.53 15.39 -5.07
CA TYR A 48 -7.33 14.52 -5.93
C TYR A 48 -6.75 13.10 -5.96
N PHE A 49 -7.59 12.12 -6.28
CA PHE A 49 -7.19 10.70 -6.30
C PHE A 49 -7.59 10.04 -7.62
N GLY A 50 -6.64 9.30 -8.20
CA GLY A 50 -6.72 8.78 -9.55
C GLY A 50 -6.15 9.79 -10.56
N THR A 51 -5.74 9.31 -11.73
CA THR A 51 -5.00 10.09 -12.73
C THR A 51 -5.70 11.39 -13.13
N PHE A 52 -7.04 11.42 -13.06
CA PHE A 52 -7.87 12.59 -13.39
C PHE A 52 -8.79 13.01 -12.23
N GLY A 53 -8.53 12.53 -11.02
CA GLY A 53 -9.33 12.81 -9.83
C GLY A 53 -10.65 12.04 -9.75
N GLU A 54 -10.82 10.99 -10.53
CA GLU A 54 -12.04 10.19 -10.61
C GLU A 54 -12.43 9.50 -9.29
N GLU A 55 -11.46 9.19 -8.42
CA GLU A 55 -11.68 8.53 -7.11
C GLU A 55 -11.75 9.53 -5.94
N THR A 56 -11.57 10.83 -6.21
CA THR A 56 -11.37 11.84 -5.16
C THR A 56 -12.50 11.86 -4.13
N GLN A 57 -13.74 11.88 -4.58
CA GLN A 57 -14.89 11.98 -3.68
C GLN A 57 -15.02 10.74 -2.78
N GLU A 58 -14.73 9.56 -3.34
CA GLU A 58 -14.87 8.30 -2.62
C GLU A 58 -13.76 8.12 -1.59
N ILE A 59 -12.51 8.40 -1.97
CA ILE A 59 -11.36 8.36 -1.07
C ILE A 59 -11.51 9.34 0.09
N LEU A 60 -11.94 10.58 -0.16
CA LEU A 60 -12.19 11.55 0.91
C LEU A 60 -13.34 11.11 1.82
N SER A 61 -14.41 10.53 1.26
CA SER A 61 -15.51 10.00 2.07
C SER A 61 -15.10 8.78 2.92
N ALA A 62 -14.20 7.94 2.40
CA ALA A 62 -13.67 6.79 3.12
C ALA A 62 -12.72 7.22 4.24
N GLN A 63 -11.92 8.27 4.03
CA GLN A 63 -11.09 8.89 5.05
C GLN A 63 -11.93 9.42 6.21
N ASP A 64 -12.95 10.24 5.92
CA ASP A 64 -13.87 10.76 6.94
C ASP A 64 -14.50 9.62 7.77
N ALA A 65 -14.89 8.52 7.10
CA ALA A 65 -15.47 7.36 7.76
C ALA A 65 -14.45 6.57 8.61
N LEU A 66 -13.19 6.45 8.18
CA LEU A 66 -12.11 5.85 8.95
C LEU A 66 -11.84 6.65 10.22
N GLU A 67 -11.69 7.97 10.09
CA GLU A 67 -11.48 8.87 11.21
C GLU A 67 -12.62 8.79 12.23
N GLU A 68 -13.88 8.84 11.77
CA GLU A 68 -15.04 8.70 12.64
C GLU A 68 -15.08 7.33 13.34
N PHE A 69 -14.83 6.24 12.59
CA PHE A 69 -14.90 4.89 13.12
C PHE A 69 -13.86 4.64 14.22
N TRP A 70 -12.63 5.10 14.02
CA TRP A 70 -11.51 4.87 14.93
C TRP A 70 -11.36 5.94 16.02
N SER A 71 -12.00 7.09 15.89
CA SER A 71 -12.11 8.11 16.96
C SER A 71 -13.08 7.74 18.07
N LYS A 72 -13.84 6.64 17.94
CA LYS A 72 -14.81 6.23 18.96
C LYS A 72 -14.12 5.95 20.30
N PRO A 73 -14.72 6.33 21.45
CA PRO A 73 -14.12 6.11 22.77
C PRO A 73 -13.83 4.64 23.10
N THR A 74 -14.54 3.71 22.45
CA THR A 74 -14.31 2.26 22.59
C THR A 74 -13.06 1.79 21.87
N ALA A 75 -12.61 2.52 20.85
CA ALA A 75 -11.41 2.22 20.09
C ALA A 75 -10.14 2.70 20.80
N PHE A 76 -10.18 3.80 21.57
CA PHE A 76 -9.03 4.32 22.31
C PHE A 76 -9.41 5.06 23.61
N ASP A 77 -8.77 4.68 24.72
CA ASP A 77 -8.86 5.40 25.99
C ASP A 77 -8.15 6.76 25.90
N GLY A 78 -8.90 7.82 25.60
CA GLY A 78 -8.36 9.18 25.45
C GLY A 78 -8.45 9.76 24.03
N GLY A 79 -8.93 8.95 23.07
CA GLY A 79 -9.09 9.31 21.67
C GLY A 79 -7.77 9.13 20.90
N PHE A 80 -7.79 8.29 19.86
CA PHE A 80 -6.76 8.32 18.83
C PHE A 80 -6.91 9.63 18.08
N ARG A 81 -5.80 10.37 17.96
CA ARG A 81 -5.79 11.56 17.12
C ARG A 81 -5.72 11.10 15.69
N THR A 82 -6.88 10.86 15.10
CA THR A 82 -6.99 10.63 13.66
C THR A 82 -6.97 11.95 12.89
N ASP A 83 -7.26 13.06 13.58
CA ASP A 83 -7.43 14.41 13.04
C ASP A 83 -6.13 15.08 12.57
N ASN A 84 -5.00 14.39 12.70
CA ASN A 84 -3.68 14.84 12.26
C ASN A 84 -3.12 14.03 11.07
N ILE A 85 -3.90 13.10 10.50
CA ILE A 85 -3.49 12.31 9.34
C ILE A 85 -3.86 13.07 8.07
N LEU A 86 -2.86 13.57 7.37
CA LEU A 86 -3.01 14.20 6.06
C LEU A 86 -3.08 13.12 4.97
N LEU A 87 -4.15 13.14 4.19
CA LEU A 87 -4.31 12.26 3.03
C LEU A 87 -3.88 12.99 1.75
N VAL A 88 -2.85 12.49 1.07
CA VAL A 88 -2.19 13.14 -0.07
C VAL A 88 -2.16 12.23 -1.29
N GLY A 89 -2.45 12.78 -2.46
CA GLY A 89 -2.27 12.12 -3.75
C GLY A 89 -0.81 12.15 -4.20
N MET A 90 -0.31 11.03 -4.71
CA MET A 90 1.00 10.95 -5.34
C MET A 90 0.84 10.87 -6.85
N HIS A 91 1.28 11.92 -7.56
CA HIS A 91 1.01 12.11 -8.98
C HIS A 91 2.31 12.15 -9.81
N GLY A 92 2.35 11.38 -10.90
CA GLY A 92 3.44 11.50 -11.87
C GLY A 92 3.42 12.85 -12.60
N ALA A 93 2.23 13.45 -12.71
CA ALA A 93 2.02 14.77 -13.31
C ALA A 93 2.73 15.91 -12.57
N ASP A 94 3.07 15.75 -11.28
CA ASP A 94 3.83 16.76 -10.53
C ASP A 94 5.23 17.00 -11.09
N MET A 95 5.81 15.98 -11.75
CA MET A 95 7.09 16.11 -12.44
C MET A 95 7.01 17.00 -13.70
N LYS A 96 5.82 17.40 -14.17
CA LYS A 96 5.65 18.40 -15.26
C LYS A 96 5.98 19.81 -14.77
N ASP A 97 5.74 20.10 -13.49
CA ASP A 97 5.93 21.43 -12.92
C ASP A 97 7.35 21.56 -12.34
N LEU A 98 8.18 22.41 -12.95
CA LEU A 98 9.53 22.70 -12.44
C LEU A 98 9.51 23.31 -11.03
N GLY A 99 8.42 23.99 -10.65
CA GLY A 99 8.21 24.52 -9.31
C GLY A 99 8.01 23.45 -8.25
N LYS A 100 7.58 22.24 -8.65
CA LYS A 100 7.48 21.05 -7.79
C LYS A 100 8.72 20.17 -7.90
N LEU A 101 9.15 19.89 -9.14
CA LEU A 101 10.25 18.97 -9.42
C LEU A 101 11.61 19.46 -8.88
N ILE A 102 11.94 20.74 -9.03
CA ILE A 102 13.25 21.25 -8.59
C ILE A 102 13.42 21.11 -7.07
N PRO A 103 12.48 21.57 -6.22
CA PRO A 103 12.56 21.34 -4.77
C PRO A 103 12.66 19.85 -4.39
N THR A 104 11.95 18.97 -5.09
CA THR A 104 12.07 17.52 -4.86
C THR A 104 13.48 17.01 -5.15
N LEU A 105 14.09 17.44 -6.26
CA LEU A 105 15.45 17.07 -6.60
C LEU A 105 16.48 17.66 -5.65
N GLU A 106 16.21 18.83 -5.04
CA GLU A 106 17.04 19.41 -3.97
C GLU A 106 17.05 18.53 -2.72
N VAL A 107 15.94 17.84 -2.42
CA VAL A 107 15.87 16.84 -1.34
C VAL A 107 16.64 15.56 -1.72
N MET A 108 16.52 15.09 -2.96
CA MET A 108 17.10 13.81 -3.39
C MET A 108 18.61 13.88 -3.67
N TYR A 109 19.11 15.02 -4.15
CA TYR A 109 20.47 15.13 -4.71
C TYR A 109 21.24 16.32 -4.15
N ASP A 110 22.37 16.06 -3.49
CA ASP A 110 23.36 17.09 -3.18
C ASP A 110 24.28 17.33 -4.39
N LEU A 111 23.96 18.38 -5.16
CA LEU A 111 24.75 18.79 -6.33
C LEU A 111 25.82 19.85 -5.99
N ASN A 112 26.04 20.16 -4.71
CA ASN A 112 27.02 21.14 -4.31
C ASN A 112 28.43 20.74 -4.77
N GLY A 113 29.14 21.69 -5.39
CA GLY A 113 30.49 21.47 -5.91
C GLY A 113 30.54 20.73 -7.26
N THR A 114 29.40 20.43 -7.88
CA THR A 114 29.32 19.99 -9.27
C THR A 114 29.13 21.19 -10.22
N ASN A 115 29.34 20.98 -11.53
CA ASN A 115 28.97 21.96 -12.57
C ASN A 115 27.53 21.76 -13.07
N TYR A 116 26.73 20.95 -12.37
CA TYR A 116 25.38 20.56 -12.76
C TYR A 116 24.37 21.18 -11.80
N THR A 117 23.27 21.72 -12.32
CA THR A 117 22.23 22.37 -11.53
C THR A 117 20.98 21.48 -11.42
N HIS A 118 20.18 21.66 -10.36
CA HIS A 118 18.89 20.97 -10.23
C HIS A 118 17.93 21.32 -11.36
N THR A 119 18.01 22.52 -11.95
CA THR A 119 17.23 22.90 -13.14
C THR A 119 17.64 22.10 -14.37
N GLU A 120 18.94 21.87 -14.59
CA GLU A 120 19.44 21.04 -15.69
C GLU A 120 19.00 19.58 -15.50
N LEU A 121 19.15 19.04 -14.28
CA LEU A 121 18.68 17.70 -13.93
C LEU A 121 17.17 17.54 -14.14
N ALA A 122 16.37 18.51 -13.68
CA ALA A 122 14.92 18.51 -13.87
C ALA A 122 14.54 18.49 -15.36
N THR A 123 15.21 19.31 -16.17
CA THR A 123 14.97 19.37 -17.62
C THR A 123 15.33 18.06 -18.30
N GLU A 124 16.43 17.42 -17.89
CA GLU A 124 16.85 16.12 -18.39
C GLU A 124 15.84 15.02 -18.03
N ILE A 125 15.41 14.95 -16.77
CA ILE A 125 14.40 13.99 -16.30
C ILE A 125 13.08 14.17 -17.06
N GLN A 126 12.61 15.42 -17.24
CA GLN A 126 11.41 15.68 -18.04
C GLN A 126 11.56 15.21 -19.50
N ALA A 127 12.73 15.43 -20.10
CA ALA A 127 13.01 14.96 -21.46
C ALA A 127 13.02 13.43 -21.56
N ILE A 128 13.52 12.74 -20.52
CA ILE A 128 13.49 11.27 -20.41
C ILE A 128 12.04 10.77 -20.28
N ILE A 129 11.24 11.35 -19.38
CA ILE A 129 9.85 10.94 -19.17
C ILE A 129 9.03 11.12 -20.47
N GLN A 130 9.26 12.20 -21.21
CA GLN A 130 8.56 12.48 -22.47
C GLN A 130 8.83 11.46 -23.59
N THR A 131 9.86 10.61 -23.46
CA THR A 131 10.09 9.50 -24.41
C THR A 131 9.40 8.21 -24.00
N MET A 132 8.88 8.13 -22.78
CA MET A 132 8.27 6.92 -22.23
C MET A 132 6.77 6.80 -22.61
N PRO A 133 6.22 5.57 -22.68
CA PRO A 133 4.79 5.36 -22.80
C PRO A 133 4.03 6.04 -21.66
N TYR A 134 2.90 6.67 -22.00
CA TYR A 134 2.04 7.43 -21.07
C TYR A 134 2.73 8.66 -20.43
N GLU A 135 3.98 8.94 -20.81
CA GLU A 135 4.78 10.05 -20.30
C GLU A 135 4.70 10.10 -18.76
N TYR A 136 4.27 11.24 -18.19
CA TYR A 136 4.12 11.45 -16.76
C TYR A 136 2.97 10.70 -16.11
N ASP A 137 2.01 10.24 -16.91
CA ASP A 137 0.84 9.52 -16.42
C ASP A 137 1.13 8.00 -16.43
N ASN A 138 2.40 7.60 -16.55
CA ASN A 138 2.81 6.21 -16.45
C ASN A 138 2.63 5.69 -15.01
N PRO A 139 1.77 4.67 -14.79
CA PRO A 139 1.46 4.14 -13.47
C PRO A 139 2.68 3.73 -12.63
N ILE A 140 3.81 3.37 -13.26
CA ILE A 140 4.99 2.90 -12.53
C ILE A 140 5.53 3.96 -11.56
N PHE A 141 5.37 5.24 -11.87
CA PHE A 141 5.89 6.33 -11.03
C PHE A 141 5.12 6.49 -9.72
N THR A 142 3.90 5.97 -9.66
CA THR A 142 2.99 6.14 -8.53
C THR A 142 2.31 4.83 -8.16
N PHE A 143 2.94 3.70 -8.49
CA PHE A 143 2.46 2.35 -8.17
C PHE A 143 2.73 1.99 -6.70
N ASN A 144 2.28 2.85 -5.77
CA ASN A 144 2.43 2.61 -4.35
C ASN A 144 1.40 3.40 -3.52
N ALA A 145 1.17 2.93 -2.30
CA ALA A 145 0.55 3.70 -1.21
C ALA A 145 1.35 3.42 0.07
N PHE A 146 1.38 4.37 1.00
CA PHE A 146 2.10 4.18 2.26
C PHE A 146 1.59 5.12 3.36
N ALA A 147 1.66 4.63 4.59
CA ALA A 147 1.55 5.41 5.82
C ALA A 147 2.93 5.92 6.26
N TYR A 148 3.02 7.22 6.60
CA TYR A 148 4.25 7.85 7.08
C TYR A 148 3.99 8.61 8.38
N PRO A 149 4.59 8.19 9.50
CA PRO A 149 4.47 8.92 10.76
C PRO A 149 5.45 10.10 10.77
N ALA A 150 4.96 11.32 10.55
CA ALA A 150 5.81 12.51 10.44
C ALA A 150 5.99 13.26 11.77
N GLY A 151 5.42 12.76 12.87
CA GLY A 151 5.57 13.34 14.19
C GLY A 151 4.92 14.72 14.30
N GLU A 152 5.69 15.75 14.65
CA GLU A 152 5.16 17.11 14.87
C GLU A 152 4.59 17.76 13.59
N GLU A 153 5.00 17.28 12.41
CA GLU A 153 4.58 17.81 11.11
C GLU A 153 3.22 17.26 10.64
N GLY A 154 2.66 16.26 11.35
CA GLY A 154 1.40 15.60 11.02
C GLY A 154 1.62 14.32 10.20
N ASP A 155 0.95 13.25 10.59
CA ASP A 155 1.09 11.95 9.94
C ASP A 155 0.51 12.00 8.52
N LYS A 156 1.02 11.17 7.61
CA LYS A 156 0.56 11.14 6.21
C LYS A 156 0.09 9.77 5.78
N ILE A 157 -0.99 9.73 5.01
CA ILE A 157 -1.27 8.63 4.09
C ILE A 157 -1.06 9.18 2.68
N VAL A 158 -0.22 8.51 1.91
CA VAL A 158 0.03 8.87 0.52
C VAL A 158 -0.50 7.77 -0.37
N MET A 159 -1.33 8.12 -1.36
CA MET A 159 -1.89 7.18 -2.32
C MET A 159 -1.54 7.60 -3.75
N GLY A 160 -0.89 6.70 -4.50
CA GLY A 160 -0.51 6.99 -5.87
C GLY A 160 -1.58 6.66 -6.91
N ASP A 161 -1.59 7.42 -8.00
CA ASP A 161 -2.50 7.18 -9.12
C ASP A 161 -2.31 5.78 -9.73
N GLY A 162 -1.06 5.29 -9.79
CA GLY A 162 -0.72 4.02 -10.41
C GLY A 162 -1.26 2.81 -9.65
N ILE A 163 -1.28 2.85 -8.31
CA ILE A 163 -1.89 1.77 -7.53
C ILE A 163 -3.41 1.75 -7.70
N ILE A 164 -4.05 2.92 -7.83
CA ILE A 164 -5.48 3.03 -8.14
C ILE A 164 -5.78 2.48 -9.54
N GLU A 165 -5.00 2.87 -10.56
CA GLU A 165 -5.17 2.37 -11.93
C GLU A 165 -5.02 0.84 -11.99
N TYR A 166 -4.08 0.28 -11.24
CA TYR A 166 -3.94 -1.17 -11.13
C TYR A 166 -5.16 -1.84 -10.52
N LEU A 167 -5.73 -1.30 -9.44
CA LEU A 167 -6.93 -1.85 -8.83
C LEU A 167 -8.11 -1.85 -9.83
N HIS A 168 -8.22 -0.80 -10.65
CA HIS A 168 -9.16 -0.77 -11.78
C HIS A 168 -8.85 -1.82 -12.83
N TYR A 169 -7.59 -1.99 -13.24
CA TYR A 169 -7.17 -3.07 -14.15
C TYR A 169 -7.56 -4.45 -13.61
N ARG A 170 -7.47 -4.66 -12.30
CA ARG A 170 -7.87 -5.90 -11.63
C ARG A 170 -9.38 -6.04 -11.48
N ASN A 171 -10.18 -5.03 -11.79
CA ASN A 171 -11.62 -4.97 -11.51
C ASN A 171 -11.93 -5.09 -10.01
N ALA A 172 -11.12 -4.50 -9.14
CA ALA A 172 -11.38 -4.46 -7.69
C ALA A 172 -12.50 -3.47 -7.29
N GLY A 173 -13.15 -2.84 -8.29
CA GLY A 173 -14.18 -1.83 -8.05
C GLY A 173 -13.62 -0.60 -7.33
N MET A 174 -14.54 0.18 -6.76
CA MET A 174 -14.19 1.35 -5.94
C MET A 174 -13.79 0.91 -4.51
N GLU A 175 -14.15 -0.32 -4.14
CA GLU A 175 -13.74 -0.98 -2.89
C GLU A 175 -12.24 -1.24 -2.83
N GLY A 176 -11.56 -1.36 -3.97
CA GLY A 176 -10.12 -1.56 -4.04
C GLY A 176 -9.34 -0.38 -3.45
N PRO A 177 -9.52 0.85 -3.97
CA PRO A 177 -8.92 2.04 -3.39
C PRO A 177 -9.31 2.26 -1.91
N GLU A 178 -10.58 2.07 -1.53
CA GLU A 178 -11.02 2.14 -0.12
C GLU A 178 -10.28 1.12 0.78
N PHE A 179 -10.03 -0.09 0.26
CA PHE A 179 -9.26 -1.12 0.97
C PHE A 179 -7.81 -0.71 1.20
N ILE A 180 -7.15 -0.13 0.18
CA ILE A 180 -5.76 0.34 0.30
C ILE A 180 -5.69 1.52 1.29
N LEU A 181 -6.61 2.47 1.21
CA LEU A 181 -6.69 3.56 2.19
C LEU A 181 -6.84 3.02 3.62
N GLY A 182 -7.77 2.08 3.84
CA GLY A 182 -7.96 1.45 5.14
C GLY A 182 -6.76 0.63 5.61
N HIS A 183 -5.97 0.07 4.67
CA HIS A 183 -4.73 -0.64 4.97
C HIS A 183 -3.66 0.33 5.49
N GLU A 184 -3.41 1.43 4.79
CA GLU A 184 -2.47 2.46 5.24
C GLU A 184 -2.91 3.09 6.57
N PHE A 185 -4.21 3.33 6.74
CA PHE A 185 -4.75 3.76 8.02
C PHE A 185 -4.46 2.73 9.12
N GLY A 186 -4.57 1.44 8.81
CA GLY A 186 -4.19 0.33 9.69
C GLY A 186 -2.74 0.40 10.18
N HIS A 187 -1.80 0.84 9.35
CA HIS A 187 -0.42 1.08 9.77
C HIS A 187 -0.31 2.23 10.78
N HIS A 188 -1.03 3.33 10.60
CA HIS A 188 -1.10 4.40 11.60
C HIS A 188 -1.63 3.90 12.95
N MET A 189 -2.61 2.98 12.93
CA MET A 189 -3.07 2.35 14.17
C MET A 189 -1.99 1.54 14.86
N GLN A 190 -1.13 0.86 14.09
CA GLN A 190 -0.01 0.08 14.62
C GLN A 190 1.06 1.00 15.23
N PHE A 191 1.32 2.17 14.61
CA PHE A 191 2.21 3.19 15.16
C PHE A 191 1.66 3.76 16.46
N GLU A 192 0.38 4.10 16.51
CA GLU A 192 -0.25 4.69 17.70
C GLU A 192 -0.19 3.76 18.91
N ILE A 193 -0.46 2.47 18.72
CA ILE A 193 -0.40 1.50 19.81
C ILE A 193 1.02 1.06 20.15
N ASP A 194 2.04 1.62 19.49
CA ASP A 194 3.45 1.22 19.58
C ASP A 194 3.57 -0.31 19.50
N LEU A 195 2.96 -0.90 18.45
CA LEU A 195 2.78 -2.34 18.34
C LEU A 195 4.16 -3.02 18.42
N PRO A 196 4.46 -3.76 19.52
CA PRO A 196 5.81 -4.25 19.70
C PRO A 196 6.10 -5.38 18.71
N PRO A 197 7.39 -5.55 18.33
CA PRO A 197 7.79 -6.73 17.59
C PRO A 197 7.55 -7.98 18.46
N LEU A 198 7.13 -9.09 17.84
CA LEU A 198 6.94 -10.35 18.59
C LEU A 198 8.26 -10.91 19.14
N GLY A 199 9.36 -10.59 18.49
CA GLY A 199 10.70 -11.00 18.89
C GLY A 199 10.98 -12.47 18.58
N GLY A 200 12.20 -12.76 18.12
CA GLY A 200 12.58 -14.12 17.75
C GLY A 200 12.00 -14.63 16.42
N LEU A 201 11.25 -13.79 15.70
CA LEU A 201 10.86 -14.04 14.31
C LEU A 201 11.94 -13.50 13.35
N PRO A 202 12.10 -14.11 12.17
CA PRO A 202 12.85 -13.49 11.07
C PRO A 202 12.21 -12.14 10.68
N GLU A 203 13.03 -11.17 10.28
CA GLU A 203 12.59 -9.84 9.84
C GLU A 203 11.46 -9.91 8.80
N SER A 204 11.61 -10.75 7.76
CA SER A 204 10.59 -10.92 6.72
C SER A 204 9.27 -11.53 7.19
N LEU A 205 9.24 -12.17 8.37
CA LEU A 205 8.00 -12.64 8.99
C LEU A 205 7.38 -11.55 9.86
N GLU A 206 8.21 -10.73 10.51
CA GLU A 206 7.75 -9.57 11.27
C GLU A 206 7.13 -8.51 10.34
N THR A 207 7.77 -8.17 9.21
CA THR A 207 7.18 -7.30 8.17
C THR A 207 5.81 -7.82 7.76
N ARG A 208 5.74 -9.11 7.41
CA ARG A 208 4.49 -9.74 6.98
C ARG A 208 3.39 -9.71 8.03
N ARG A 209 3.74 -9.79 9.32
CA ARG A 209 2.77 -9.65 10.41
C ARG A 209 2.12 -8.27 10.38
N TYR A 210 2.90 -7.20 10.26
CA TYR A 210 2.38 -5.83 10.22
C TYR A 210 1.45 -5.64 9.00
N GLU A 211 1.88 -6.08 7.83
CA GLU A 211 1.12 -5.99 6.57
C GLU A 211 -0.21 -6.75 6.63
N LEU A 212 -0.18 -8.00 7.09
CA LEU A 212 -1.40 -8.80 7.20
C LEU A 212 -2.33 -8.29 8.30
N MET A 213 -1.79 -7.68 9.36
CA MET A 213 -2.63 -7.04 10.38
C MET A 213 -3.29 -5.77 9.83
N ALA A 214 -2.59 -4.98 9.01
CA ALA A 214 -3.16 -3.83 8.32
C ALA A 214 -4.29 -4.25 7.35
N ASP A 215 -4.10 -5.34 6.59
CA ASP A 215 -5.17 -5.94 5.78
C ASP A 215 -6.40 -6.30 6.62
N ALA A 216 -6.19 -6.91 7.79
CA ALA A 216 -7.25 -7.31 8.69
C ALA A 216 -7.97 -6.11 9.32
N LEU A 217 -7.26 -5.05 9.70
CA LEU A 217 -7.82 -3.81 10.25
C LEU A 217 -8.68 -3.09 9.20
N SER A 218 -8.17 -2.96 7.97
CA SER A 218 -8.92 -2.43 6.83
C SER A 218 -10.22 -3.20 6.62
N ALA A 219 -10.13 -4.53 6.51
CA ALA A 219 -11.28 -5.38 6.33
C ALA A 219 -12.29 -5.34 7.49
N TYR A 220 -11.80 -5.20 8.73
CA TYR A 220 -12.64 -5.02 9.90
C TYR A 220 -13.46 -3.72 9.79
N PHE A 221 -12.81 -2.58 9.52
CA PHE A 221 -13.49 -1.30 9.30
C PHE A 221 -14.53 -1.39 8.17
N LEU A 222 -14.12 -1.89 7.01
CA LEU A 222 -14.97 -1.90 5.81
C LEU A 222 -16.21 -2.77 5.99
N ALA A 223 -16.09 -3.89 6.70
CA ALA A 223 -17.20 -4.80 6.97
C ALA A 223 -18.03 -4.44 8.22
N HIS A 224 -17.51 -3.63 9.15
CA HIS A 224 -18.20 -3.33 10.41
C HIS A 224 -19.50 -2.58 10.18
N GLU A 225 -20.50 -2.82 11.04
CA GLU A 225 -21.71 -1.99 11.12
C GLU A 225 -21.44 -0.57 11.69
N ALA A 226 -20.17 -0.21 11.77
CA ALA A 226 -19.56 1.00 12.27
C ALA A 226 -18.97 1.92 11.23
N GLY A 227 -18.33 1.26 10.26
CA GLY A 227 -17.40 1.85 9.32
C GLY A 227 -18.07 1.99 7.97
N ALA A 228 -17.57 1.30 6.94
CA ALA A 228 -18.17 1.38 5.60
C ALA A 228 -19.41 0.49 5.41
N HIS A 229 -19.72 -0.38 6.38
CA HIS A 229 -20.88 -1.30 6.33
C HIS A 229 -20.98 -2.12 5.03
N MET A 230 -19.86 -2.50 4.43
CA MET A 230 -19.87 -3.31 3.21
C MET A 230 -20.49 -4.67 3.45
N ARG A 231 -21.28 -5.14 2.47
CA ARG A 231 -21.99 -6.42 2.51
C ARG A 231 -21.96 -7.11 1.15
N ASP A 232 -22.29 -8.39 1.15
CA ASP A 232 -22.48 -9.21 -0.04
C ASP A 232 -21.27 -9.19 -0.98
N HIS A 233 -21.48 -8.82 -2.25
CA HIS A 233 -20.43 -8.82 -3.27
C HIS A 233 -19.28 -7.85 -2.96
N ARG A 234 -19.53 -6.73 -2.27
CA ARG A 234 -18.48 -5.75 -1.92
C ARG A 234 -17.41 -6.37 -1.00
N ILE A 235 -17.82 -7.26 -0.09
CA ILE A 235 -16.88 -8.00 0.78
C ILE A 235 -15.97 -8.94 -0.04
N LEU A 236 -16.46 -9.51 -1.15
CA LEU A 236 -15.64 -10.34 -2.02
C LEU A 236 -14.59 -9.50 -2.76
N GLU A 237 -14.93 -8.25 -3.12
CA GLU A 237 -13.98 -7.33 -3.74
C GLU A 237 -12.84 -6.95 -2.78
N LEU A 238 -13.08 -6.91 -1.46
CA LEU A 238 -11.99 -6.73 -0.47
C LEU A 238 -10.95 -7.85 -0.53
N GLN A 239 -11.42 -9.10 -0.60
CA GLN A 239 -10.52 -10.25 -0.73
C GLN A 239 -9.78 -10.22 -2.07
N HIS A 240 -10.43 -9.73 -3.13
CA HIS A 240 -9.85 -9.59 -4.45
C HIS A 240 -8.80 -8.48 -4.52
N ALA A 241 -9.05 -7.33 -3.89
CA ALA A 241 -8.10 -6.24 -3.75
C ALA A 241 -6.85 -6.70 -2.99
N ALA A 242 -7.02 -7.28 -1.80
CA ALA A 242 -5.93 -7.82 -1.00
C ALA A 242 -5.14 -8.92 -1.70
N PHE A 243 -5.83 -9.81 -2.42
CA PHE A 243 -5.17 -10.82 -3.25
C PHE A 243 -4.33 -10.16 -4.34
N SER A 244 -4.83 -9.10 -4.97
CA SER A 244 -4.18 -8.42 -6.08
C SER A 244 -2.90 -7.69 -5.67
N VAL A 245 -2.78 -7.25 -4.42
CA VAL A 245 -1.56 -6.58 -3.93
C VAL A 245 -0.59 -7.52 -3.19
N GLY A 246 -0.84 -8.84 -3.21
CA GLY A 246 0.10 -9.82 -2.68
C GLY A 246 1.20 -10.18 -3.69
N ASP A 247 2.39 -10.50 -3.20
CA ASP A 247 3.52 -10.91 -4.04
C ASP A 247 3.98 -12.36 -3.72
N CYS A 248 4.94 -12.90 -4.49
CA CYS A 248 5.40 -14.28 -4.33
C CYS A 248 6.83 -14.41 -3.80
N ASN A 249 7.48 -13.30 -3.43
CA ASN A 249 8.88 -13.24 -3.06
C ASN A 249 9.08 -13.47 -1.55
N GLY A 250 8.74 -14.66 -1.07
CA GLY A 250 8.71 -14.98 0.37
C GLY A 250 10.04 -14.91 1.14
N MET A 251 11.16 -14.66 0.45
CA MET A 251 12.49 -14.45 1.05
C MET A 251 12.90 -12.97 1.09
N ASP A 252 12.12 -12.08 0.46
CA ASP A 252 12.34 -10.64 0.49
C ASP A 252 11.98 -10.08 1.87
N PRO A 253 12.86 -9.27 2.49
CA PRO A 253 12.51 -8.53 3.70
C PRO A 253 11.28 -7.61 3.54
N GLY A 254 11.01 -7.12 2.33
CA GLY A 254 9.83 -6.34 1.96
C GLY A 254 8.68 -7.18 1.40
N HIS A 255 8.60 -8.46 1.71
CA HIS A 255 7.48 -9.31 1.28
C HIS A 255 6.21 -9.01 2.09
N HIS A 256 5.18 -8.48 1.42
CA HIS A 256 3.91 -8.04 2.02
C HIS A 256 2.95 -9.20 2.32
N GLY A 257 3.39 -10.44 2.08
CA GLY A 257 2.57 -11.64 2.20
C GLY A 257 2.07 -12.12 0.85
N THR A 258 1.86 -13.44 0.76
CA THR A 258 1.33 -14.01 -0.49
C THR A 258 -0.12 -13.57 -0.72
N PRO A 259 -0.61 -13.53 -1.96
CA PRO A 259 -2.01 -13.22 -2.27
C PRO A 259 -3.03 -14.00 -1.42
N ARG A 260 -2.74 -15.26 -1.11
CA ARG A 260 -3.62 -16.09 -0.27
C ARG A 260 -3.54 -15.72 1.21
N GLN A 261 -2.37 -15.33 1.71
CA GLN A 261 -2.20 -14.88 3.09
C GLN A 261 -2.93 -13.56 3.31
N ARG A 262 -2.77 -12.59 2.39
CA ARG A 262 -3.51 -11.31 2.41
C ARG A 262 -5.02 -11.53 2.39
N GLY A 263 -5.51 -12.34 1.45
CA GLY A 263 -6.93 -12.71 1.40
C GLY A 263 -7.45 -13.43 2.66
N CYS A 264 -6.61 -14.25 3.32
CA CYS A 264 -6.97 -14.89 4.58
C CYS A 264 -7.01 -13.90 5.76
N ALA A 265 -6.10 -12.93 5.81
CA ALA A 265 -6.11 -11.88 6.81
C ALA A 265 -7.37 -11.00 6.70
N VAL A 266 -7.75 -10.63 5.46
CA VAL A 266 -9.02 -9.96 5.17
C VAL A 266 -10.22 -10.78 5.64
N ALA A 267 -10.26 -12.09 5.32
CA ALA A 267 -11.33 -12.98 5.77
C ALA A 267 -11.46 -13.01 7.30
N TRP A 268 -10.33 -13.00 8.01
CA TRP A 268 -10.30 -12.94 9.46
C TRP A 268 -10.84 -11.61 10.00
N GLY A 269 -10.44 -10.48 9.40
CA GLY A 269 -10.93 -9.13 9.75
C GLY A 269 -12.45 -8.97 9.55
N ILE A 270 -12.98 -9.41 8.40
CA ILE A 270 -14.42 -9.48 8.14
C ILE A 270 -15.11 -10.32 9.21
N GLY A 271 -14.53 -11.46 9.58
CA GLY A 271 -15.07 -12.32 10.62
C GLY A 271 -15.05 -11.68 12.01
N ARG A 272 -14.13 -10.76 12.30
CA ARG A 272 -14.20 -9.95 13.53
C ARG A 272 -15.39 -9.00 13.48
N ALA A 273 -15.57 -8.31 12.36
CA ALA A 273 -16.68 -7.37 12.16
C ALA A 273 -18.04 -8.07 12.27
N ALA A 274 -18.19 -9.26 11.69
CA ALA A 274 -19.42 -10.05 11.76
C ALA A 274 -19.77 -10.55 13.18
N ASN A 275 -18.79 -10.62 14.08
CA ASN A 275 -19.00 -11.01 15.47
C ASN A 275 -19.25 -9.83 16.41
N ALA A 276 -19.13 -8.59 15.92
CA ALA A 276 -19.48 -7.40 16.69
C ALA A 276 -20.99 -7.43 17.04
N THR A 277 -21.31 -7.06 18.27
CA THR A 277 -22.68 -7.13 18.81
C THR A 277 -23.54 -5.91 18.46
N GLY A 278 -22.94 -4.89 17.83
CA GLY A 278 -23.62 -3.72 17.28
C GLY A 278 -22.64 -2.61 16.87
N ALA A 279 -23.18 -1.47 16.44
CA ALA A 279 -22.40 -0.33 15.93
C ALA A 279 -21.44 0.33 16.95
N ASP A 280 -21.65 0.11 18.25
CA ASP A 280 -20.80 0.63 19.32
C ASP A 280 -19.72 -0.38 19.76
N ASP A 281 -19.73 -1.60 19.22
CA ASP A 281 -18.80 -2.68 19.57
C ASP A 281 -17.54 -2.65 18.68
N VAL A 282 -16.87 -1.49 18.67
CA VAL A 282 -15.59 -1.31 17.96
C VAL A 282 -14.44 -1.73 18.87
N MET A 283 -13.67 -2.71 18.41
CA MET A 283 -12.54 -3.27 19.15
C MET A 283 -11.38 -2.27 19.22
N HIS A 284 -10.77 -2.15 20.40
CA HIS A 284 -9.55 -1.38 20.59
C HIS A 284 -8.40 -1.98 19.74
N PRO A 285 -7.58 -1.20 19.01
CA PRO A 285 -6.55 -1.75 18.11
C PRO A 285 -5.49 -2.60 18.81
N ALA A 286 -5.11 -2.25 20.04
CA ALA A 286 -4.25 -3.11 20.86
C ALA A 286 -4.85 -4.50 21.13
N ASP A 287 -6.16 -4.58 21.43
CA ASP A 287 -6.85 -5.87 21.63
C ASP A 287 -6.97 -6.63 20.29
N PHE A 288 -7.22 -5.90 19.20
CA PHE A 288 -7.27 -6.45 17.85
C PHE A 288 -5.92 -7.07 17.47
N GLY A 289 -4.82 -6.35 17.65
CA GLY A 289 -3.47 -6.81 17.38
C GLY A 289 -3.08 -8.03 18.22
N ALA A 290 -3.36 -7.99 19.52
CA ALA A 290 -3.11 -9.13 20.41
C ALA A 290 -3.89 -10.39 20.00
N LEU A 291 -5.14 -10.23 19.52
CA LEU A 291 -5.95 -11.34 19.04
C LEU A 291 -5.51 -11.81 17.64
N PHE A 292 -5.06 -10.90 16.79
CA PHE A 292 -4.48 -11.22 15.49
C PHE A 292 -3.22 -12.07 15.66
N ASP A 293 -2.31 -11.67 16.55
CA ASP A 293 -1.07 -12.41 16.84
C ASP A 293 -1.34 -13.84 17.33
N GLN A 294 -2.38 -14.05 18.14
CA GLN A 294 -2.82 -15.38 18.56
C GLN A 294 -3.31 -16.26 17.41
N ASN A 295 -3.66 -15.68 16.26
CA ASN A 295 -4.12 -16.37 15.06
C ASN A 295 -3.15 -16.27 13.88
N LEU A 296 -2.01 -15.59 14.03
CA LEU A 296 -1.04 -15.36 12.96
C LEU A 296 -0.60 -16.67 12.31
N ASP A 297 -0.25 -17.69 13.10
CA ASP A 297 0.15 -19.01 12.59
C ASP A 297 -0.93 -19.67 11.73
N LYS A 298 -2.21 -19.47 12.07
CA LYS A 298 -3.35 -20.02 11.31
C LYS A 298 -3.57 -19.26 10.01
N ILE A 299 -3.45 -17.93 10.04
CA ILE A 299 -3.52 -17.08 8.84
C ILE A 299 -2.38 -17.45 7.88
N MET A 300 -1.17 -17.57 8.41
CA MET A 300 0.03 -17.95 7.66
C MET A 300 -0.05 -19.36 7.10
N GLY A 301 -0.60 -20.30 7.88
CA GLY A 301 -0.87 -21.68 7.49
C GLY A 301 -2.09 -21.88 6.59
N LEU A 302 -2.83 -20.80 6.29
CA LEU A 302 -4.07 -20.82 5.53
C LEU A 302 -5.12 -21.79 6.10
N ASP A 303 -5.27 -21.80 7.43
CA ASP A 303 -6.26 -22.64 8.11
C ASP A 303 -7.66 -22.30 7.61
N GLU A 304 -8.36 -23.31 7.09
CA GLU A 304 -9.68 -23.13 6.47
C GLU A 304 -10.67 -22.46 7.43
N SER A 305 -10.64 -22.76 8.73
CA SER A 305 -11.57 -22.15 9.70
C SER A 305 -11.33 -20.66 9.93
N VAL A 306 -10.13 -20.16 9.62
CA VAL A 306 -9.76 -18.75 9.69
C VAL A 306 -9.99 -18.07 8.34
N CYS A 307 -9.58 -18.72 7.25
CA CYS A 307 -9.69 -18.16 5.92
C CYS A 307 -11.09 -18.30 5.30
N SER A 308 -11.97 -19.11 5.90
CA SER A 308 -13.36 -19.24 5.47
C SER A 308 -14.23 -18.19 6.16
N HIS A 309 -14.55 -17.12 5.43
CA HIS A 309 -15.84 -16.48 5.57
C HIS A 309 -16.70 -16.92 4.39
N SER A 310 -17.92 -17.35 4.69
CA SER A 310 -18.79 -18.13 3.82
C SER A 310 -18.90 -17.58 2.39
N PHE A 311 -18.17 -18.21 1.47
CA PHE A 311 -18.59 -18.25 0.08
C PHE A 311 -19.97 -18.90 0.04
N GLY A 312 -21.02 -18.10 -0.17
CA GLY A 312 -22.12 -18.58 -0.99
C GLY A 312 -21.47 -19.06 -2.29
N SER A 313 -21.47 -20.38 -2.51
CA SER A 313 -20.88 -21.04 -3.67
C SER A 313 -21.11 -20.23 -4.95
N VAL A 314 -20.04 -19.70 -5.54
CA VAL A 314 -20.08 -19.11 -6.89
C VAL A 314 -20.54 -20.21 -7.86
N PRO A 315 -21.71 -20.10 -8.50
CA PRO A 315 -22.11 -21.05 -9.53
C PRO A 315 -21.30 -20.75 -10.78
N GLY A 316 -20.21 -21.47 -11.02
CA GLY A 316 -19.49 -21.36 -12.30
C GLY A 316 -18.03 -21.83 -12.36
N GLY A 317 -17.34 -22.00 -11.23
CA GLY A 317 -15.99 -22.58 -11.25
C GLY A 317 -16.02 -24.09 -11.53
N PRO A 318 -15.13 -24.64 -12.38
CA PRO A 318 -15.15 -26.06 -12.72
C PRO A 318 -14.95 -26.88 -11.44
N ARG A 319 -15.96 -27.70 -11.10
CA ARG A 319 -15.86 -28.67 -10.01
C ARG A 319 -14.72 -29.63 -10.33
N ASN A 320 -13.69 -29.61 -9.51
CA ASN A 320 -12.75 -30.74 -9.43
C ASN A 320 -13.50 -31.95 -8.88
N THR A 321 -13.95 -32.82 -9.78
CA THR A 321 -14.35 -34.19 -9.44
C THR A 321 -13.12 -34.97 -8.97
N PRO A 322 -13.15 -35.62 -7.80
CA PRO A 322 -12.08 -36.50 -7.36
C PRO A 322 -12.08 -37.75 -8.24
N GLY A 323 -11.05 -37.91 -9.06
CA GLY A 323 -10.82 -39.15 -9.81
C GLY A 323 -10.53 -38.96 -11.29
N GLN A 324 -9.48 -38.22 -11.64
CA GLN A 324 -8.77 -38.44 -12.91
C GLN A 324 -7.27 -38.31 -12.69
N THR A 325 -6.60 -39.47 -12.66
CA THR A 325 -5.17 -39.60 -12.89
C THR A 325 -4.90 -39.44 -14.38
N ASN A 326 -4.12 -38.43 -14.79
CA ASN A 326 -3.41 -38.38 -16.07
C ASN A 326 -2.11 -37.59 -15.84
N SER A 327 -0.97 -38.26 -15.74
CA SER A 327 -0.09 -38.60 -16.87
C SER A 327 0.51 -37.36 -17.50
N THR A 328 1.71 -37.04 -17.03
CA THR A 328 2.67 -36.07 -17.56
C THR A 328 3.02 -36.36 -19.02
N THR A 329 2.88 -35.35 -19.86
CA THR A 329 3.73 -35.18 -21.04
C THR A 329 4.15 -33.72 -21.12
N ASP A 330 5.43 -33.50 -20.83
CA ASP A 330 6.17 -32.27 -21.03
C ASP A 330 6.13 -31.86 -22.52
N THR A 331 5.73 -30.62 -22.76
CA THR A 331 6.12 -29.90 -23.97
C THR A 331 6.86 -28.66 -23.54
N ASN A 332 8.17 -28.63 -23.87
CA ASN A 332 9.06 -27.49 -23.74
C ASN A 332 8.43 -26.25 -24.38
N ASP A 333 8.09 -25.27 -23.56
CA ASP A 333 7.92 -23.89 -24.00
C ASP A 333 9.10 -23.07 -23.45
N SER A 334 9.88 -22.50 -24.35
CA SER A 334 11.04 -21.68 -24.02
C SER A 334 10.58 -20.27 -23.72
N THR A 335 10.15 -20.03 -22.48
CA THR A 335 9.93 -18.68 -21.98
C THR A 335 11.28 -18.06 -21.59
N THR A 336 11.62 -16.97 -22.27
CA THR A 336 12.69 -16.06 -21.88
C THR A 336 12.39 -15.55 -20.46
N LYS A 337 13.23 -15.90 -19.49
CA LYS A 337 13.15 -15.34 -18.14
C LYS A 337 13.53 -13.88 -18.20
N VAL A 338 12.55 -12.99 -18.15
CA VAL A 338 12.76 -11.58 -17.80
C VAL A 338 12.85 -11.54 -16.28
N SER A 339 14.06 -11.29 -15.75
CA SER A 339 14.24 -11.04 -14.33
C SER A 339 13.80 -9.60 -14.06
N VAL A 340 12.56 -9.41 -13.61
CA VAL A 340 12.11 -8.11 -13.09
C VAL A 340 12.71 -7.98 -11.69
N THR A 341 13.69 -7.09 -11.53
CA THR A 341 14.16 -6.67 -10.22
C THR A 341 13.13 -5.70 -9.67
N THR A 342 12.24 -6.15 -8.79
CA THR A 342 11.46 -5.24 -7.96
C THR A 342 12.43 -4.46 -7.09
N VAL A 343 12.54 -3.15 -7.31
CA VAL A 343 13.33 -2.26 -6.46
C VAL A 343 12.46 -1.96 -5.24
N THR A 344 12.51 -2.84 -4.25
CA THR A 344 11.94 -2.55 -2.93
C THR A 344 12.98 -1.77 -2.14
N THR A 345 12.81 -0.45 -2.06
CA THR A 345 13.71 0.42 -1.30
C THR A 345 13.28 0.39 0.16
N THR A 346 13.95 -0.42 0.98
CA THR A 346 13.81 -0.34 2.45
C THR A 346 14.42 0.99 2.91
N THR A 347 13.59 1.93 3.37
CA THR A 347 14.06 3.11 4.10
C THR A 347 14.58 2.64 5.45
N ARG A 348 15.91 2.63 5.57
CA ARG A 348 16.61 2.37 6.82
C ARG A 348 16.40 3.57 7.75
N GLU A 349 15.90 3.31 8.96
CA GLU A 349 15.96 4.26 10.07
C GLU A 349 17.39 4.78 10.23
N GLU A 350 17.63 6.05 9.87
CA GLU A 350 18.73 6.82 10.44
C GLU A 350 18.16 7.71 11.53
N THR A 351 18.49 7.36 12.77
CA THR A 351 18.28 8.22 13.93
C THR A 351 19.10 9.50 13.77
N VAL A 352 18.49 10.58 13.28
CA VAL A 352 19.12 11.91 13.27
C VAL A 352 19.16 12.43 14.71
N THR A 353 20.33 12.33 15.34
CA THR A 353 20.57 12.93 16.65
C THR A 353 20.90 14.42 16.48
N THR A 354 19.90 15.29 16.59
CA THR A 354 20.10 16.75 16.55
C THR A 354 20.75 17.22 17.85
N THR A 355 22.05 17.53 17.83
CA THR A 355 22.73 18.16 18.97
C THR A 355 22.60 19.69 18.87
N ARG A 356 21.69 20.28 19.64
CA ARG A 356 21.55 21.74 19.77
C ARG A 356 22.65 22.29 20.68
N THR A 357 23.55 23.10 20.13
CA THR A 357 24.54 23.86 20.92
C THR A 357 23.94 25.23 21.23
N GLU A 358 23.57 25.46 22.49
CA GLU A 358 23.20 26.80 22.95
C GLU A 358 24.46 27.56 23.36
N THR A 359 24.80 28.61 22.61
CA THR A 359 25.77 29.62 23.03
C THR A 359 25.09 30.60 23.98
N VAL A 360 25.37 30.46 25.28
CA VAL A 360 25.11 31.51 26.27
C VAL A 360 26.20 32.56 26.12
N SER A 361 25.79 33.80 25.86
CA SER A 361 26.68 34.98 25.85
C SER A 361 26.66 35.59 27.24
N ASP A 362 27.85 35.80 27.84
CA ASP A 362 28.05 36.74 28.96
C ASP A 362 28.40 38.14 28.42
#